data_AF-A0A0F8VY18-F1
#
_entry.id   AF-A0A0F8VY18-F1
#
_cell.length_a   1.000
_cell.length_b   1.000
_cell.length_c   1.000
_cell.angle_alpha   90.00
_cell.angle_beta   90.00
_cell.angle_gamma   90.00
#
_symmetry.space_group_name_H-M   'P 1'
#
loop_
_entity.id
_entity.type
_entity.pdbx_description
1 polymer ?
#
loop_
_entity_poly.entity_id
_entity_poly.type
_entity_poly.pdbx_seq_one_letter_code
_entity_poly.pdbx_strand_id
1 'polypeptide(L)'
;SEPAPLLYEDDSYPYSPATFAAVFRSSKNNRFYMTTNLAEEPCINCWPRNKIYIAEINPENCRIIKNSVTLIDEEEHDPQSPSSGRMSNFQWYEDRHTRDIVLYVPHLGCSREATYRYDLELPNRRGERIL
;
A
#
# COMPACT_ATOMS: atom_id res chain seq x y z
N SER A 1 -4.99 -11.59 21.09
CA SER A 1 -5.11 -10.26 21.73
C SER A 1 -6.52 -9.75 21.50
N GLU A 2 -6.96 -8.76 22.29
CA GLU A 2 -8.18 -8.00 21.99
C GLU A 2 -7.99 -7.15 20.71
N PRO A 3 -9.05 -6.93 19.92
CA PRO A 3 -8.98 -6.06 18.75
C PRO A 3 -8.68 -4.62 19.18
N ALA A 4 -7.77 -3.96 18.45
CA ALA A 4 -7.40 -2.57 18.65
C ALA A 4 -7.29 -1.86 17.30
N PRO A 5 -7.44 -0.52 17.25
CA PRO A 5 -7.20 0.24 16.04
C PRO A 5 -5.76 0.02 15.52
N LEU A 6 -5.61 -0.02 14.20
CA LEU A 6 -4.31 0.07 13.57
C LEU A 6 -3.76 1.49 13.75
N LEU A 7 -2.54 1.61 14.25
CA LEU A 7 -1.87 2.89 14.50
C LEU A 7 -0.50 2.92 13.84
N TYR A 8 0.06 4.11 13.68
CA TYR A 8 1.49 4.29 13.46
C TYR A 8 2.29 4.01 14.74
N GLU A 9 3.61 3.87 14.61
CA GLU A 9 4.54 3.71 15.74
C GLU A 9 4.51 4.88 16.74
N ASP A 10 4.08 6.07 16.30
CA ASP A 10 3.96 7.28 17.11
C ASP A 10 2.55 7.50 17.70
N ASP A 11 1.73 6.44 17.76
CA ASP A 11 0.34 6.45 18.23
C ASP A 11 -0.64 7.27 17.39
N SER A 12 -0.21 7.87 16.28
CA SER A 12 -1.11 8.57 15.36
C SER A 12 -1.93 7.59 14.49
N TYR A 13 -3.09 8.04 14.02
CA TYR A 13 -3.98 7.23 13.17
C TYR A 13 -3.55 7.25 11.70
N PRO A 14 -3.40 6.09 11.04
CA PRO A 14 -3.46 6.00 9.59
C PRO A 14 -4.91 6.07 9.15
N TYR A 15 -5.29 7.14 8.45
CA TYR A 15 -6.61 7.20 7.83
C TYR A 15 -6.59 6.42 6.52
N SER A 16 -7.40 5.36 6.47
CA SER A 16 -7.68 4.61 5.25
C SER A 16 -9.16 4.75 4.93
N PRO A 17 -9.54 5.00 3.66
CA PRO A 17 -10.92 4.89 3.24
C PRO A 17 -11.41 3.44 3.37
N ALA A 18 -12.73 3.23 3.27
CA ALA A 18 -13.33 1.89 3.22
C ALA A 18 -13.01 1.18 1.89
N THR A 19 -11.77 0.72 1.74
CA THR A 19 -11.21 0.09 0.53
C THR A 19 -10.48 -1.20 0.84
N PHE A 20 -9.96 -1.84 -0.21
CA PHE A 20 -9.19 -3.06 -0.09
C PHE A 20 -7.82 -2.77 0.54
N ALA A 21 -7.43 -3.61 1.49
CA ALA A 21 -6.10 -3.63 2.07
C ALA A 21 -5.55 -5.06 1.97
N ALA A 22 -4.30 -5.19 1.56
CA ALA A 22 -3.59 -6.46 1.54
C ALA A 22 -2.46 -6.43 2.55
N VAL A 23 -2.48 -7.36 3.50
CA VAL A 23 -1.39 -7.57 4.46
C VAL A 23 -0.73 -8.91 4.17
N PHE A 24 0.60 -8.92 4.06
CA PHE A 24 1.36 -10.12 3.76
C PHE A 24 2.73 -10.12 4.42
N ARG A 25 3.33 -11.30 4.51
CA ARG A 25 4.71 -11.48 4.94
C ARG A 25 5.55 -11.83 3.74
N SER A 26 6.58 -11.03 3.44
CA SER A 26 7.48 -11.33 2.32
C SER A 26 8.39 -12.51 2.67
N SER A 27 8.54 -13.46 1.74
CA SER A 27 9.52 -14.53 1.88
C SER A 27 10.96 -14.06 1.66
N LYS A 28 11.17 -12.91 0.99
CA LYS A 28 12.48 -12.32 0.71
C LYS A 28 13.23 -11.90 1.97
N ASN A 29 12.52 -11.27 2.91
CA ASN A 29 13.13 -10.66 4.08
C ASN A 29 12.41 -10.93 5.40
N ASN A 30 11.32 -11.71 5.36
CA ASN A 30 10.54 -12.14 6.51
C ASN A 30 9.79 -11.01 7.25
N ARG A 31 9.70 -9.81 6.64
CA ARG A 31 8.97 -8.64 7.16
C ARG A 31 7.51 -8.66 6.70
N PHE A 32 6.67 -7.92 7.42
CA PHE A 32 5.26 -7.75 7.09
C PHE A 32 5.05 -6.43 6.37
N TYR A 33 4.22 -6.46 5.33
CA TYR A 33 3.88 -5.31 4.51
C TYR A 33 2.37 -5.18 4.39
N MET A 34 1.91 -3.95 4.21
CA MET A 34 0.54 -3.63 3.88
C MET A 34 0.49 -2.75 2.63
N THR A 35 -0.32 -3.15 1.65
CA THR A 35 -0.68 -2.31 0.51
C THR A 35 -2.11 -1.81 0.70
N THR A 36 -2.33 -0.50 0.66
CA THR A 36 -3.66 0.12 0.83
C THR A 36 -3.67 1.57 0.33
N ASN A 37 -4.85 2.20 0.33
CA ASN A 37 -4.99 3.65 0.20
C ASN A 37 -4.83 4.32 1.58
N LEU A 38 -4.17 5.47 1.65
CA LEU A 38 -4.04 6.27 2.87
C LEU A 38 -4.42 7.73 2.58
N ALA A 39 -4.84 8.44 3.62
CA ALA A 39 -5.21 9.84 3.61
C ALA A 39 -4.60 10.58 4.80
N GLU A 40 -4.45 11.90 4.66
CA GLU A 40 -3.93 12.78 5.72
C GLU A 40 -4.99 13.07 6.80
N GLU A 41 -6.27 12.92 6.46
CA GLU A 41 -7.43 13.27 7.30
C GLU A 41 -8.48 12.14 7.28
N PRO A 42 -9.43 12.12 8.24
CA PRO A 42 -10.52 11.14 8.25
C PRO A 42 -11.27 11.05 6.91
N CYS A 43 -11.48 9.82 6.45
CA CYS A 43 -12.07 9.53 5.15
C CYS A 43 -13.61 9.55 5.19
N ILE A 44 -14.23 9.86 4.05
CA ILE A 44 -15.69 9.77 3.87
C ILE A 44 -15.98 8.58 2.95
N ASN A 45 -16.65 7.56 3.48
CA ASN A 45 -16.93 6.31 2.77
C ASN A 45 -15.63 5.68 2.21
N CYS A 46 -15.60 5.45 0.89
CA CYS A 46 -14.46 4.88 0.19
C CYS A 46 -13.59 5.95 -0.49
N TRP A 47 -13.60 7.20 -0.04
CA TRP A 47 -12.78 8.28 -0.61
C TRP A 47 -11.81 8.86 0.41
N PRO A 48 -10.58 9.25 0.01
CA PRO A 48 -10.03 9.29 -1.36
C PRO A 48 -9.39 7.97 -1.83
N ARG A 49 -9.27 7.75 -3.15
CA ARG A 49 -8.67 6.53 -3.77
C ARG A 49 -7.66 6.83 -4.87
N ASN A 50 -7.23 8.07 -4.94
CA ASN A 50 -6.30 8.57 -5.95
C ASN A 50 -4.84 8.32 -5.56
N LYS A 51 -4.55 7.64 -4.45
CA LYS A 51 -3.20 7.26 -4.04
C LYS A 51 -3.17 5.84 -3.50
N ILE A 52 -2.16 5.06 -3.87
CA ILE A 52 -1.92 3.71 -3.35
C ILE A 52 -0.51 3.62 -2.76
N TYR A 53 -0.41 2.99 -1.59
CA TYR A 53 0.80 2.94 -0.78
C TYR A 53 1.18 1.51 -0.43
N ILE A 54 2.46 1.30 -0.12
CA ILE A 54 2.96 0.15 0.63
C ILE A 54 3.65 0.65 1.90
N ALA A 55 3.50 -0.08 3.01
CA ALA A 55 4.17 0.22 4.27
C ALA A 55 4.56 -1.06 5.01
N GLU A 56 5.64 -1.02 5.80
CA GLU A 56 6.02 -2.09 6.72
C GLU A 56 5.14 -2.07 7.98
N ILE A 57 4.76 -3.25 8.45
CA ILE A 57 4.09 -3.46 9.74
C ILE A 57 5.09 -4.10 10.70
N ASN A 58 5.21 -3.52 11.90
CA ASN A 58 5.92 -4.15 13.00
C ASN A 58 5.04 -5.27 13.60
N PRO A 59 5.47 -6.55 13.51
CA PRO A 59 4.63 -7.67 13.93
C PRO A 59 4.53 -7.83 15.45
N GLU A 60 5.39 -7.18 16.24
CA GLU A 60 5.39 -7.30 17.70
C GLU A 60 4.27 -6.46 18.33
N ASN A 61 3.93 -5.33 17.71
CA ASN A 61 2.94 -4.38 18.22
C ASN A 61 1.80 -4.08 17.22
N CYS A 62 1.83 -4.70 16.03
CA CYS A 62 0.86 -4.50 14.95
C CYS A 62 0.69 -3.04 14.52
N ARG A 63 1.78 -2.27 14.48
CA ARG A 63 1.80 -0.86 14.06
C ARG A 63 2.44 -0.66 12.70
N ILE A 64 2.01 0.36 11.97
CA ILE A 64 2.66 0.80 10.73
C ILE A 64 3.95 1.56 11.09
N ILE A 65 5.06 1.15 10.49
CA ILE A 65 6.33 1.87 10.60
C ILE A 65 6.21 3.14 9.75
N LYS A 66 6.02 4.30 10.39
CA LYS A 66 5.63 5.55 9.71
C LYS A 66 6.61 5.96 8.60
N ASN A 67 7.91 5.79 8.83
CA ASN A 67 8.95 6.12 7.85
C ASN A 67 9.08 5.11 6.70
N SER A 68 8.34 4.01 6.72
CA SER A 68 8.31 3.02 5.64
C SER A 68 7.18 3.25 4.63
N VAL A 69 6.26 4.17 4.93
CA VAL A 69 5.13 4.47 4.05
C VAL A 69 5.66 5.03 2.74
N THR A 70 5.45 4.26 1.67
CA THR A 70 5.96 4.55 0.34
C THR A 70 4.79 4.67 -0.62
N LEU A 71 4.70 5.81 -1.32
CA LEU A 71 3.73 6.01 -2.39
C LEU A 71 4.13 5.11 -3.57
N ILE A 72 3.23 4.25 -4.01
CA ILE A 72 3.42 3.43 -5.21
C ILE A 72 2.98 4.23 -6.43
N ASP A 73 1.79 4.82 -6.35
CA ASP A 73 1.25 5.63 -7.43
C ASP A 73 0.20 6.62 -6.95
N GLU A 74 0.06 7.71 -7.71
CA GLU A 74 -0.91 8.78 -7.52
C GLU A 74 -1.57 9.14 -8.85
N GLU A 75 -2.89 9.31 -8.83
CA GLU A 75 -3.60 9.93 -9.93
C GLU A 75 -3.47 11.45 -9.82
N GLU A 76 -2.93 12.07 -10.87
CA GLU A 76 -2.84 13.52 -10.96
C GLU A 76 -4.24 14.12 -10.84
N HIS A 77 -4.37 15.14 -9.99
CA HIS A 77 -5.63 15.85 -9.85
C HIS A 77 -5.92 16.61 -11.15
N ASP A 78 -6.78 16.05 -12.00
CA ASP A 78 -7.34 16.75 -13.14
C ASP A 78 -8.60 17.53 -12.70
N PRO A 79 -8.55 18.87 -12.64
CA PRO A 79 -9.71 19.68 -12.26
C PRO A 79 -10.87 19.59 -13.26
N GLN A 80 -10.62 19.08 -14.47
CA GLN A 80 -11.61 18.87 -15.52
C GLN A 80 -12.16 17.44 -15.55
N SER A 81 -11.55 16.50 -14.81
CA SER A 81 -12.04 15.14 -14.71
C SER A 81 -13.21 15.07 -13.72
N PRO A 82 -14.42 14.69 -14.17
CA PRO A 82 -15.58 14.57 -13.28
C PRO A 82 -15.48 13.40 -12.30
N SER A 83 -14.48 12.51 -12.46
CA SER A 83 -14.26 11.38 -11.57
C SER A 83 -12.98 11.53 -10.76
N SER A 84 -13.10 11.41 -9.44
CA SER A 84 -11.97 11.13 -8.57
C SER A 84 -11.44 9.74 -8.90
N GLY A 85 -10.25 9.66 -9.48
CA GLY A 85 -9.61 8.40 -9.88
C GLY A 85 -9.60 7.35 -8.76
N ARG A 86 -9.74 6.08 -9.12
CA ARG A 86 -9.87 4.96 -8.18
C ARG A 86 -8.80 3.90 -8.41
N MET A 87 -7.92 3.77 -7.42
CA MET A 87 -6.86 2.75 -7.35
C MET A 87 -7.01 1.87 -6.10
N SER A 88 -8.15 1.16 -5.98
CA SER A 88 -8.48 0.39 -4.76
C SER A 88 -8.71 -1.12 -4.97
N ASN A 89 -8.84 -1.59 -6.20
CA ASN A 89 -9.22 -2.98 -6.50
C ASN A 89 -8.04 -3.76 -7.10
N PHE A 90 -6.88 -3.63 -6.45
CA PHE A 90 -5.64 -4.20 -6.93
C PHE A 90 -5.54 -5.70 -6.67
N GLN A 91 -4.70 -6.37 -7.46
CA GLN A 91 -4.29 -7.76 -7.28
C GLN A 91 -2.78 -7.81 -7.10
N TRP A 92 -2.28 -8.80 -6.37
CA TRP A 92 -0.84 -8.94 -6.16
C TRP A 92 -0.41 -10.40 -6.02
N TYR A 93 0.86 -10.65 -6.29
CA TYR A 93 1.53 -11.91 -5.93
C TYR A 93 3.02 -11.66 -5.64
N GLU A 94 3.67 -12.59 -4.94
CA GLU A 94 5.12 -12.59 -4.77
C GLU A 94 5.78 -13.37 -5.91
N ASP A 95 6.65 -12.73 -6.67
CA ASP A 95 7.37 -13.39 -7.77
C ASP A 95 8.28 -14.49 -7.23
N ARG A 96 8.21 -15.67 -7.85
CA ARG A 96 8.91 -16.85 -7.35
C ARG A 96 10.43 -16.80 -7.49
N HIS A 97 10.94 -15.98 -8.42
CA HIS A 97 12.35 -15.87 -8.74
C HIS A 97 13.00 -14.73 -7.98
N THR A 98 12.41 -13.53 -8.01
CA THR A 98 12.97 -12.34 -7.37
C THR A 98 12.54 -12.19 -5.91
N ARG A 99 11.42 -12.84 -5.52
CA ARG A 99 10.75 -12.67 -4.22
C ARG A 99 10.23 -11.26 -3.96
N ASP A 100 10.15 -10.46 -5.02
CA ASP A 100 9.54 -9.13 -5.01
C ASP A 100 8.04 -9.22 -5.26
N ILE A 101 7.34 -8.11 -5.06
CA ILE A 101 5.88 -8.08 -5.19
C ILE A 101 5.51 -7.56 -6.58
N VAL A 102 4.70 -8.32 -7.29
CA VAL A 102 4.06 -7.87 -8.52
C VAL A 102 2.66 -7.41 -8.17
N LEU A 103 2.36 -6.15 -8.44
CA LEU A 103 1.09 -5.50 -8.15
C LEU A 103 0.40 -5.07 -9.45
N TYR A 104 -0.88 -5.38 -9.60
CA TYR A 104 -1.72 -4.90 -10.69
C TYR A 104 -2.76 -3.94 -10.13
N VAL A 105 -2.73 -2.69 -10.54
CA VAL A 105 -3.64 -1.64 -10.05
C VAL A 105 -4.52 -1.18 -11.21
N PRO A 106 -5.84 -1.41 -11.13
CA PRO A 106 -6.79 -0.75 -12.02
C PRO A 106 -6.92 0.74 -11.69
N HIS A 107 -6.83 1.59 -12.70
CA HIS A 107 -7.00 3.05 -12.63
C HIS A 107 -8.39 3.46 -13.13
N LEU A 108 -9.44 3.17 -12.34
CA LEU A 108 -10.82 3.34 -12.80
C LEU A 108 -11.30 4.79 -12.68
N GLY A 109 -11.75 5.39 -13.78
CA GLY A 109 -12.12 6.81 -13.82
C GLY A 109 -10.93 7.75 -13.56
N CYS A 110 -9.71 7.28 -13.82
CA CYS A 110 -8.51 8.11 -13.90
C CYS A 110 -8.37 8.67 -15.32
N SER A 111 -7.60 9.75 -15.48
CA SER A 111 -7.18 10.28 -16.79
C SER A 111 -6.46 9.24 -17.65
N ARG A 112 -5.74 8.33 -16.99
CA ARG A 112 -5.00 7.21 -17.56
C ARG A 112 -5.68 5.87 -17.29
N GLU A 113 -6.95 5.73 -17.70
CA GLU A 113 -7.73 4.53 -17.43
C GLU A 113 -7.13 3.28 -18.08
N ALA A 114 -6.48 2.45 -17.27
CA ALA A 114 -5.91 1.16 -17.62
C ALA A 114 -5.62 0.35 -16.34
N THR A 115 -5.10 -0.87 -16.50
CA THR A 115 -4.49 -1.60 -15.38
C THR A 115 -2.98 -1.54 -15.54
N TYR A 116 -2.30 -1.01 -14.53
CA TYR A 116 -0.85 -0.89 -14.50
C TYR A 116 -0.23 -2.00 -13.66
N ARG A 117 0.92 -2.50 -14.11
CA ARG A 117 1.76 -3.42 -13.36
C ARG A 117 2.88 -2.64 -12.68
N TYR A 118 3.11 -2.91 -11.41
CA TYR A 118 4.24 -2.39 -10.63
C TYR A 118 5.01 -3.58 -10.08
N ASP A 119 6.33 -3.58 -10.32
CA ASP A 119 7.25 -4.51 -9.71
C ASP A 119 7.89 -3.81 -8.50
N LEU A 120 7.48 -4.18 -7.30
CA LEU A 120 7.92 -3.54 -6.05
C LEU A 120 9.11 -4.31 -5.47
N GLU A 121 10.29 -3.73 -5.62
CA GLU A 121 11.53 -4.28 -5.06
C GLU A 121 11.53 -4.15 -3.53
N LEU A 122 11.59 -5.29 -2.85
CA LEU A 122 11.71 -5.35 -1.40
C LEU A 122 13.17 -5.47 -0.98
N PRO A 123 13.56 -4.89 0.17
CA PRO A 123 14.93 -5.01 0.67
C PRO A 123 15.25 -6.46 1.00
N ASN A 124 16.48 -6.90 0.76
CA ASN A 124 16.96 -8.21 1.19
C ASN A 124 16.97 -8.33 2.73
N ARG A 125 17.11 -9.57 3.22
CA ARG A 125 17.25 -9.80 4.65
C ARG A 125 18.53 -9.13 5.16
N ARG A 126 18.45 -8.42 6.30
CA ARG A 126 19.63 -7.79 6.91
C ARG A 126 20.72 -8.86 7.14
N GLY A 127 21.90 -8.67 6.54
CA GLY A 127 23.03 -9.59 6.64
C GLY A 127 23.30 -10.44 5.38
N GLU A 128 22.44 -10.42 4.37
CA GLU A 128 22.73 -11.02 3.07
C GLU A 128 23.61 -10.06 2.26
N ARG A 129 24.87 -10.45 2.01
CA ARG A 129 25.74 -9.78 1.04
C ARG A 129 25.23 -10.09 -0.37
N ILE A 130 25.19 -9.07 -1.22
CA ILE A 130 25.15 -9.25 -2.67
C ILE A 130 26.49 -9.92 -3.02
N LEU A 131 26.44 -11.18 -3.46
CA LEU A 131 27.59 -11.89 -4.02
C LEU A 131 27.93 -11.32 -5.41
#